data_AF-A0AAV7K4H7-F1
#
_entry.id   AF-A0AAV7K4H7-F1
#
_cell.length_a   1.000
_cell.length_b   1.000
_cell.length_c   1.000
_cell.angle_alpha   90.00
_cell.angle_beta   90.00
_cell.angle_gamma   90.00
#
_symmetry.space_group_name_H-M   'P 1'
#
loop_
_entity.id
_entity.type
_entity.pdbx_description
1 polymer ?
#
loop_
_entity_poly.entity_id
_entity_poly.type
_entity_poly.pdbx_seq_one_letter_code
_entity_poly.pdbx_strand_id
1 'polypeptide(L)'
;MSEFNILNKDSWPIEHQPGYGESEIKSLCQRFGLNEALYVNAFCDYYENSGTSLPPTIKPLFDCIQLVPCSTAECERGFSHMNIILEDRCSRLLIPHISALLFIKLNGPPLSNGILVIMLDVG
;
A
#
# COMPACT_ATOMS: atom_id res chain seq x y z
N MET A 1 10.39 -5.63 -2.53
CA MET A 1 9.91 -4.62 -1.56
C MET A 1 10.99 -4.29 -0.53
N SER A 2 12.26 -4.11 -0.95
CA SER A 2 13.36 -3.71 -0.05
C SER A 2 13.41 -2.20 0.18
N GLU A 3 12.90 -1.40 -0.76
CA GLU A 3 12.93 0.06 -0.76
C GLU A 3 12.12 0.69 0.39
N PHE A 4 11.12 -0.03 0.93
CA PHE A 4 10.34 0.42 2.08
C PHE A 4 11.10 0.34 3.41
N ASN A 5 12.17 -0.47 3.47
CA ASN A 5 12.95 -0.59 4.69
C ASN A 5 13.61 0.74 5.08
N ILE A 6 13.95 1.61 4.12
CA ILE A 6 14.62 2.88 4.43
C ILE A 6 13.77 3.78 5.33
N LEU A 7 12.46 3.58 5.37
CA LEU A 7 11.54 4.33 6.25
C LEU A 7 11.46 3.74 7.66
N ASN A 8 11.92 2.50 7.84
CA ASN A 8 12.04 1.88 9.16
C ASN A 8 13.33 2.33 9.84
N LYS A 9 13.18 3.15 10.88
CA LYS A 9 14.29 3.65 11.69
C LYS A 9 15.17 2.55 12.28
N ASP A 10 14.60 1.39 12.61
CA ASP A 10 15.35 0.26 13.17
C ASP A 10 16.32 -0.38 12.16
N SER A 11 16.13 -0.08 10.87
CA SER A 11 17.01 -0.57 9.79
C SER A 11 18.13 0.42 9.44
N TRP A 12 18.15 1.60 10.06
CA TRP A 12 19.13 2.62 9.73
C TRP A 12 20.53 2.24 10.24
N PRO A 13 21.59 2.61 9.50
CA PRO A 13 22.95 2.37 9.95
C PRO A 13 23.23 3.16 11.24
N ILE A 14 24.07 2.58 12.10
CA ILE A 14 24.47 3.18 13.39
C ILE A 14 25.23 4.50 13.16
N GLU A 15 26.02 4.57 12.09
CA GLU A 15 26.70 5.78 11.66
C GLU A 15 25.91 6.45 10.52
N HIS A 16 25.70 7.77 10.64
CA HIS A 16 25.05 8.58 9.62
C HIS A 16 25.87 8.59 8.33
N GLN A 17 25.31 8.02 7.28
CA GLN A 17 25.91 8.04 5.95
C GLN A 17 25.29 9.17 5.12
N PRO A 18 26.08 10.11 4.58
CA PRO A 18 25.59 11.14 3.69
C PRO A 18 24.88 10.53 2.47
N GLY A 19 23.68 11.01 2.15
CA GLY A 19 22.90 10.51 1.01
C GLY A 19 22.24 9.14 1.24
N TYR A 20 22.22 8.61 2.46
CA TYR A 20 21.48 7.39 2.78
C TYR A 20 20.00 7.52 2.37
N GLY A 21 19.44 6.50 1.72
CA GLY A 21 18.03 6.43 1.35
C GLY A 21 17.59 7.35 0.20
N GLU A 22 18.49 8.15 -0.39
CA GLU A 22 18.15 9.08 -1.47
C GLU A 22 17.62 8.34 -2.71
N SER A 23 18.28 7.25 -3.11
CA SER A 23 17.92 6.50 -4.30
C SER A 23 16.57 5.80 -4.15
N GLU A 24 16.28 5.31 -2.96
CA GLU A 24 15.05 4.62 -2.60
C GLU A 24 13.89 5.61 -2.51
N ILE A 25 14.09 6.78 -1.89
CA ILE A 25 13.08 7.85 -1.88
C ILE A 25 12.79 8.32 -3.31
N LYS A 26 13.80 8.50 -4.17
CA LYS A 26 13.58 8.84 -5.59
C LYS A 26 12.74 7.80 -6.31
N SER A 27 13.06 6.52 -6.15
CA SER A 27 12.29 5.40 -6.73
C SER A 27 10.84 5.39 -6.24
N LEU A 28 10.62 5.62 -4.94
CA LEU A 28 9.28 5.71 -4.36
C LEU A 28 8.52 6.93 -4.89
N CYS A 29 9.15 8.10 -4.96
CA CYS A 29 8.56 9.30 -5.51
C CYS A 29 8.16 9.11 -6.97
N GLN A 30 9.00 8.47 -7.79
CA GLN A 30 8.68 8.15 -9.17
C GLN A 30 7.45 7.22 -9.28
N ARG A 31 7.37 6.21 -8.42
CA ARG A 31 6.23 5.27 -8.38
C ARG A 31 4.91 5.91 -7.96
N PHE A 32 4.96 6.82 -6.99
CA PHE A 32 3.77 7.48 -6.44
C PHE A 32 3.46 8.82 -7.11
N GLY A 33 4.26 9.27 -8.09
CA GLY A 33 4.07 10.55 -8.77
C GLY A 33 4.30 11.77 -7.88
N LEU A 34 5.24 11.67 -6.93
CA LEU A 34 5.56 12.71 -5.95
C LEU A 34 6.76 13.56 -6.42
N ASN A 35 6.90 14.77 -5.86
CA ASN A 35 8.02 15.67 -6.18
C ASN A 35 9.34 15.14 -5.57
N GLU A 36 10.19 14.54 -6.38
CA GLU A 36 11.46 13.94 -5.94
C GLU A 36 12.32 14.89 -5.10
N ALA A 37 12.57 16.10 -5.59
CA ALA A 37 13.48 17.04 -4.91
C ALA A 37 13.00 17.41 -3.51
N LEU A 38 11.70 17.66 -3.37
CA LEU A 38 11.08 18.04 -2.09
C LEU A 38 11.05 16.87 -1.10
N TYR A 39 10.76 15.66 -1.57
CA TYR A 39 10.71 14.47 -0.71
C TYR A 39 12.11 13.96 -0.32
N VAL A 40 13.08 14.03 -1.23
CA VAL A 40 14.49 13.71 -0.95
C VAL A 40 15.03 14.65 0.13
N ASN A 41 14.87 15.97 -0.04
CA ASN A 41 15.35 16.93 0.95
C ASN A 41 14.67 16.73 2.31
N ALA A 42 13.34 16.54 2.33
CA ALA A 42 12.61 16.26 3.56
C ALA A 42 13.07 14.97 4.25
N PHE A 43 13.41 13.93 3.49
CA PHE A 43 13.97 12.70 4.05
C PHE A 43 15.39 12.90 4.58
N CYS A 44 16.26 13.58 3.84
CA CYS A 44 17.62 13.91 4.30
C CYS A 44 17.57 14.68 5.62
N ASP A 45 16.74 15.73 5.70
CA ASP A 45 16.53 16.49 6.94
C ASP A 45 16.02 15.59 8.07
N TYR A 46 15.07 14.69 7.79
CA TYR A 46 14.54 13.75 8.78
C TYR A 46 15.61 12.77 9.28
N TYR A 47 16.41 12.23 8.36
CA TYR A 47 17.49 11.29 8.64
C TYR A 47 18.60 11.95 9.46
N GLU A 48 19.08 13.12 9.05
CA GLU A 48 20.11 13.91 9.76
C GLU A 48 19.68 14.25 11.20
N ASN A 49 18.39 14.54 11.41
CA ASN A 49 17.82 14.76 12.74
C ASN A 49 17.51 13.45 13.50
N SER A 50 18.12 12.33 13.12
CA SER A 50 17.96 11.01 13.74
C SER A 50 16.51 10.57 13.86
N GLY A 51 15.66 11.00 12.93
CA GLY A 51 14.25 10.65 12.88
C GLY A 51 13.40 11.23 14.03
N THR A 52 13.84 12.32 14.67
CA THR A 52 13.20 12.87 15.87
C THR A 52 11.85 13.52 15.59
N SER A 53 11.69 14.16 14.42
CA SER A 53 10.43 14.80 14.03
C SER A 53 10.11 14.52 12.57
N LEU A 54 9.01 13.82 12.31
CA LEU A 54 8.56 13.47 10.96
C LEU A 54 8.04 14.73 10.24
N PRO A 55 8.67 15.17 9.14
CA PRO A 55 8.20 16.33 8.40
C PRO A 55 6.77 16.10 7.86
N PRO A 56 5.88 17.11 7.91
CA PRO A 56 4.53 16.98 7.35
C PRO A 56 4.56 16.64 5.86
N THR A 57 5.62 17.05 5.17
CA THR A 57 5.90 16.77 3.76
C THR A 57 6.05 15.28 3.45
N ILE A 58 6.74 14.51 4.30
CA ILE A 58 7.02 13.09 4.06
C ILE A 58 5.95 12.17 4.66
N LYS A 59 5.14 12.68 5.59
CA LYS A 59 4.06 11.92 6.25
C LYS A 59 3.13 11.18 5.28
N PRO A 60 2.65 11.79 4.17
CA PRO A 60 1.82 11.07 3.20
C PRO A 60 2.51 9.84 2.59
N LEU A 61 3.82 9.90 2.38
CA LEU A 61 4.59 8.75 1.87
C LEU A 61 4.62 7.62 2.91
N PHE A 62 4.83 7.95 4.19
CA PHE A 62 4.75 6.98 5.28
C PHE A 62 3.35 6.35 5.39
N ASP A 63 2.31 7.17 5.35
CA ASP A 63 0.92 6.70 5.44
C ASP A 63 0.55 5.80 4.25
N CYS A 64 0.96 6.17 3.03
CA CYS A 64 0.76 5.34 1.83
C CYS A 64 1.43 3.97 1.94
N ILE A 65 2.58 3.89 2.59
CA ILE A 65 3.34 2.64 2.69
C ILE A 65 2.76 1.71 3.75
N GLN A 66 2.12 2.25 4.79
CA GLN A 66 1.30 1.45 5.71
C GLN A 66 0.07 0.83 5.03
N LEU A 67 -0.40 1.41 3.92
CA LEU A 67 -1.53 0.89 3.15
C LEU A 67 -1.12 -0.18 2.13
N VAL A 68 0.17 -0.29 1.79
CA VAL A 68 0.64 -1.35 0.90
C VAL A 68 0.69 -2.65 1.70
N PRO A 69 -0.06 -3.71 1.31
CA PRO A 69 0.05 -5.00 1.99
C PRO A 69 1.47 -5.53 1.82
N CYS A 70 2.26 -5.47 2.90
CA CYS A 70 3.65 -5.94 2.93
C CYS A 70 3.77 -7.47 2.84
N SER A 71 2.66 -8.21 2.97
CA SER A 71 2.67 -9.67 2.99
C SER A 71 2.14 -10.26 1.68
N THR A 72 2.94 -11.10 1.06
CA THR A 72 2.52 -11.92 -0.09
C THR A 72 1.33 -12.82 0.27
N ALA A 73 1.15 -13.19 1.54
CA ALA A 73 0.05 -14.04 2.00
C ALA A 73 -1.33 -13.36 1.86
N GLU A 74 -1.42 -12.04 2.07
CA GLU A 74 -2.67 -11.28 1.87
C GLU A 74 -3.02 -11.22 0.36
N CYS A 75 -2.00 -11.02 -0.48
CA CYS A 75 -2.15 -11.09 -1.95
C CYS A 75 -2.56 -12.50 -2.41
N GLU A 76 -1.93 -13.56 -1.89
CA GLU A 76 -2.24 -14.96 -2.18
C GLU A 76 -3.66 -15.33 -1.75
N ARG A 77 -4.15 -14.81 -0.62
CA ARG A 77 -5.56 -14.95 -0.21
C ARG A 77 -6.49 -14.30 -1.22
N GLY A 78 -6.18 -13.10 -1.70
CA GLY A 78 -6.92 -12.43 -2.77
C GLY A 78 -6.96 -13.23 -4.07
N PHE A 79 -5.82 -13.78 -4.50
CA PHE A 79 -5.73 -14.62 -5.69
C PHE A 79 -6.44 -15.97 -5.53
N SER A 80 -6.40 -16.57 -4.33
CA SER A 80 -7.14 -17.78 -4.01
C SER A 80 -8.66 -17.56 -4.10
N HIS A 81 -9.14 -16.40 -3.61
CA HIS A 81 -10.54 -16.00 -3.80
C HIS A 81 -10.91 -15.81 -5.28
N MET A 82 -9.99 -15.26 -6.08
CA MET A 82 -10.18 -15.14 -7.53
C MET A 82 -10.25 -16.52 -8.20
N ASN A 83 -9.41 -17.47 -7.78
CA ASN A 83 -9.43 -18.83 -8.32
C ASN A 83 -10.75 -19.56 -8.02
N ILE A 84 -11.32 -19.37 -6.82
CA ILE A 84 -12.65 -19.89 -6.46
C ILE A 84 -13.74 -19.30 -7.36
N ILE A 85 -13.68 -18.00 -7.67
CA ILE A 85 -14.62 -17.34 -8.59
C ILE A 85 -14.46 -17.91 -10.01
N LEU A 86 -13.24 -18.24 -10.44
CA LEU A 86 -12.96 -18.79 -11.77
C LEU A 86 -13.36 -20.27 -11.92
N GLU A 87 -13.16 -21.08 -10.89
CA GLU A 87 -13.50 -22.51 -10.87
C GLU A 87 -15.01 -22.76 -10.67
N ASP A 88 -15.70 -21.93 -9.88
CA ASP A 88 -17.11 -22.11 -9.57
C ASP A 88 -18.00 -21.48 -10.67
N ARG A 89 -18.21 -22.25 -11.75
CA ARG A 89 -19.24 -22.05 -12.79
C ARG A 89 -19.18 -20.75 -13.62
N CYS A 90 -18.18 -19.89 -13.40
CA CYS A 90 -18.05 -18.57 -14.03
C CYS A 90 -17.04 -18.51 -15.19
N SER A 91 -16.70 -19.64 -15.83
CA SER A 91 -15.82 -19.71 -17.00
C SER A 91 -16.29 -18.93 -18.24
N ARG A 92 -17.42 -18.21 -18.15
CA ARG A 92 -18.01 -17.35 -19.18
C ARG A 92 -18.02 -15.86 -18.81
N LEU A 93 -17.51 -15.47 -17.63
CA LEU A 93 -17.50 -14.07 -17.21
C LEU A 93 -16.31 -13.32 -17.83
N LEU A 94 -16.59 -12.13 -18.37
CA LEU A 94 -15.58 -11.19 -18.82
C LEU A 94 -14.80 -10.64 -17.62
N ILE A 95 -13.53 -10.27 -17.83
CA ILE A 95 -12.63 -9.72 -16.82
C ILE A 95 -13.26 -8.62 -15.95
N PRO A 96 -14.05 -7.66 -16.49
CA PRO A 96 -14.69 -6.61 -15.67
C PRO A 96 -15.70 -7.14 -14.64
N HIS A 97 -16.36 -8.26 -14.95
CA HIS A 97 -17.33 -8.88 -14.03
C HIS A 97 -16.62 -9.67 -12.93
N ILE A 98 -15.50 -10.31 -13.28
CA ILE A 98 -14.64 -11.01 -12.31
C ILE A 98 -14.04 -10.00 -11.32
N SER A 99 -13.57 -8.84 -11.80
CA SER A 99 -13.05 -7.79 -10.91
C SER A 99 -14.13 -7.22 -9.98
N ALA A 100 -15.36 -7.05 -10.48
CA ALA A 100 -16.48 -6.59 -9.66
C ALA A 100 -16.86 -7.60 -8.57
N LEU A 101 -16.90 -8.90 -8.90
CA LEU A 101 -17.18 -9.96 -7.94
C LEU A 101 -16.06 -10.09 -6.88
N LEU A 102 -14.80 -9.97 -7.30
CA LEU A 102 -13.66 -9.98 -6.38
C LEU A 102 -13.73 -8.79 -5.41
N PHE A 103 -14.07 -7.60 -5.91
CA PHE A 103 -14.28 -6.40 -5.10
C PHE A 103 -15.39 -6.61 -4.06
N ILE A 104 -16.54 -7.16 -4.45
CA ILE A 104 -17.65 -7.46 -3.53
C ILE A 104 -17.25 -8.54 -2.52
N LYS A 105 -16.50 -9.57 -2.91
CA LYS A 105 -16.04 -10.63 -2.00
C LYS A 105 -15.04 -10.13 -0.95
N LEU A 106 -14.17 -9.20 -1.33
CA LEU A 106 -13.13 -8.65 -0.44
C LEU A 106 -13.67 -7.54 0.47
N ASN A 107 -14.61 -6.73 0.00
CA ASN A 107 -15.10 -5.54 0.71
C ASN A 107 -16.56 -5.67 1.18
N GLY A 108 -17.28 -6.68 0.71
CA GLY A 108 -18.67 -6.89 1.06
C GLY A 108 -18.84 -7.40 2.49
N PRO A 109 -19.98 -7.11 3.13
CA PRO A 109 -20.28 -7.60 4.47
C PRO A 109 -20.28 -9.14 4.48
N PRO A 110 -19.82 -9.78 5.57
CA PRO A 110 -19.81 -11.23 5.68
C PRO A 110 -21.23 -11.77 5.52
N LEU A 111 -21.39 -12.75 4.64
CA LEU A 111 -22.69 -13.40 4.36
C LEU A 111 -23.22 -14.24 5.53
N SER A 112 -22.55 -14.22 6.69
CA SER A 112 -23.01 -14.84 7.92
C SER A 112 -24.09 -13.97 8.55
N ASN A 113 -25.33 -14.42 8.36
CA ASN A 113 -26.59 -13.92 8.89
C ASN A 113 -27.16 -12.73 8.13
N GLY A 114 -28.18 -13.04 7.32
CA GLY A 114 -28.91 -12.09 6.53
C GLY A 114 -29.43 -10.93 7.37
N ILE A 115 -29.08 -9.72 6.95
CA ILE A 115 -30.01 -8.63 6.72
C ILE A 115 -29.27 -7.63 5.81
N LEU A 116 -29.89 -7.40 4.66
CA LEU A 116 -29.50 -6.49 3.61
C LEU A 116 -29.69 -5.05 4.11
N VAL A 117 -28.63 -4.44 4.64
CA VAL A 117 -28.50 -2.99 4.91
C VAL A 117 -27.00 -2.76 4.74
N ILE A 118 -26.44 -1.89 3.90
CA ILE A 118 -26.80 -0.61 3.28
C ILE A 118 -25.75 -0.51 2.14
N MET A 119 -25.99 -0.02 0.92
CA MET A 119 -25.99 1.40 0.57
C MET A 119 -26.56 1.55 -0.86
N LEU A 120 -27.86 1.70 -0.95
CA LEU A 120 -28.46 2.63 -1.90
C LEU A 120 -29.11 3.71 -1.05
N ASP A 121 -28.31 4.67 -0.61
CA ASP A 121 -28.82 6.01 -0.36
C ASP A 121 -27.71 6.99 -0.76
N VAL A 122 -27.82 7.39 -2.02
CA VAL A 122 -27.23 8.61 -2.57
C VAL A 122 -28.31 9.67 -2.35
N GLY A 123 -28.04 10.65 -1.49
CA GLY A 123 -28.96 11.75 -1.16
C GLY A 123 -28.35 12.73 -0.16
#